data_AF-A0A8S3FNK2-F1
#
_entry.id   AF-A0A8S3FNK2-F1
#
_cell.length_a   1.000
_cell.length_b   1.000
_cell.length_c   1.000
_cell.angle_alpha   90.00
_cell.angle_beta   90.00
_cell.angle_gamma   90.00
#
_symmetry.space_group_name_H-M   'P 1'
#
loop_
_entity.id
_entity.type
_entity.pdbx_description
1 polymer ?
#
loop_
_entity_poly.entity_id
_entity_poly.type
_entity_poly.pdbx_seq_one_letter_code
_entity_poly.pdbx_strand_id
1 'polypeptide(L)'
;LIDAASNMPTMTAAFDQECASVTMARIAVHRADTEEGADVLRWLDKTLIRLCQKFAIYEKDNPGSFQLADTFTLYPQFMYHLRRSQFLQVFNNSPDETAFYR
;
A
#
# COMPACT_ATOMS: atom_id res chain seq x y z
N LEU A 1 -18.28 7.51 23.52
CA LEU A 1 -17.29 7.72 22.45
C LEU A 1 -16.03 6.98 22.88
N ILE A 2 -15.80 5.80 22.33
CA ILE A 2 -14.62 4.99 22.67
C ILE A 2 -13.44 5.62 21.93
N ASP A 3 -12.43 6.10 22.65
CA ASP A 3 -11.27 6.76 22.07
C ASP A 3 -10.57 5.84 21.06
N ALA A 4 -10.44 6.27 19.81
CA ALA A 4 -9.74 5.50 18.77
C ALA A 4 -8.29 5.14 19.15
N ALA A 5 -7.70 5.89 20.09
CA ALA A 5 -6.38 5.62 20.64
C ALA A 5 -6.33 4.37 21.54
N SER A 6 -7.39 4.07 22.31
CA SER A 6 -7.40 2.89 23.19
C SER A 6 -7.53 1.57 22.42
N ASN A 7 -8.03 1.62 21.18
CA ASN A 7 -8.17 0.46 20.30
C ASN A 7 -6.97 0.21 19.38
N MET A 8 -5.96 1.08 19.35
CA MET A 8 -4.81 0.97 18.44
C MET A 8 -4.06 -0.37 18.54
N PRO A 9 -3.81 -0.93 19.75
CA PRO A 9 -3.14 -2.23 19.88
C PRO A 9 -3.97 -3.36 19.24
N THR A 10 -5.27 -3.39 19.49
CA THR A 10 -6.20 -4.38 18.93
C THR A 10 -6.26 -4.27 17.40
N MET A 11 -6.32 -3.05 16.87
CA MET A 11 -6.30 -2.82 15.42
C MET A 11 -5.00 -3.27 14.76
N THR A 12 -3.86 -3.03 15.42
CA THR A 12 -2.53 -3.42 14.93
C THR A 12 -2.40 -4.95 14.85
N ALA A 13 -2.91 -5.65 15.88
CA ALA A 13 -2.88 -7.11 15.94
C ALA A 13 -3.86 -7.77 14.95
N ALA A 14 -4.96 -7.10 14.62
CA ALA A 14 -5.98 -7.61 13.71
C ALA A 14 -5.72 -7.27 12.23
N PHE A 15 -4.65 -6.53 11.91
CA PHE A 15 -4.35 -6.15 10.53
C PHE A 15 -3.81 -7.34 9.74
N ASP A 16 -4.49 -7.68 8.66
CA ASP A 16 -4.07 -8.69 7.69
C ASP A 16 -3.39 -8.00 6.49
N GLN A 17 -2.05 -8.01 6.49
CA GLN A 17 -1.26 -7.36 5.45
C GLN A 17 -1.38 -8.01 4.06
N GLU A 18 -1.66 -9.31 3.97
CA GLU A 18 -1.79 -9.99 2.67
C GLU A 18 -3.13 -9.63 2.04
N CYS A 19 -4.21 -9.75 2.81
CA CYS A 19 -5.55 -9.36 2.38
C CYS A 19 -5.63 -7.87 2.04
N ALA A 20 -5.05 -7.00 2.87
CA ALA A 20 -4.99 -5.57 2.61
C ALA A 20 -4.22 -5.26 1.31
N SER A 21 -3.11 -5.96 1.05
CA SER A 21 -2.30 -5.76 -0.14
C SER A 21 -3.06 -6.13 -1.42
N VAL A 22 -3.75 -7.28 -1.43
CA VAL A 22 -4.57 -7.70 -2.58
C VAL A 22 -5.74 -6.74 -2.79
N THR A 23 -6.39 -6.31 -1.70
CA THR A 23 -7.49 -5.33 -1.78
C THR A 23 -7.03 -4.00 -2.38
N MET A 24 -5.88 -3.50 -1.93
CA MET A 24 -5.27 -2.28 -2.46
C MET A 24 -4.82 -2.42 -3.91
N ALA A 25 -4.31 -3.59 -4.31
CA ALA A 25 -4.00 -3.89 -5.71
C ALA A 25 -5.25 -3.81 -6.60
N ARG A 26 -6.38 -4.40 -6.16
CA ARG A 26 -7.65 -4.33 -6.91
C ARG A 26 -8.15 -2.89 -7.07
N ILE A 27 -8.04 -2.07 -6.01
CA ILE A 27 -8.39 -0.65 -6.10
C ILE A 27 -7.44 0.08 -7.06
N ALA A 28 -6.14 -0.19 -6.98
CA ALA A 28 -5.15 0.44 -7.87
C ALA A 28 -5.43 0.12 -9.35
N VAL A 29 -5.70 -1.15 -9.67
CA VAL A 29 -6.06 -1.59 -11.02
C VAL A 29 -7.32 -0.90 -11.50
N HIS A 30 -8.37 -0.87 -10.68
CA HIS A 30 -9.63 -0.20 -11.03
C HIS A 30 -9.44 1.30 -11.28
N ARG A 31 -8.63 1.99 -10.46
CA ARG A 31 -8.30 3.40 -10.69
C ARG A 31 -7.54 3.59 -12.01
N ALA A 32 -6.65 2.67 -12.35
CA ALA A 32 -5.85 2.72 -13.58
C ALA A 32 -6.67 2.51 -14.87
N ASP A 33 -7.98 2.28 -14.78
CA ASP A 33 -8.88 2.27 -15.94
C ASP A 33 -9.35 3.69 -16.33
N THR A 34 -9.29 4.65 -15.40
CA THR A 34 -9.80 6.01 -15.63
C THR A 34 -8.80 7.12 -15.27
N GLU A 35 -7.83 6.84 -14.41
CA GLU A 35 -6.79 7.77 -13.96
C GLU A 35 -5.45 7.53 -14.68
N GLU A 36 -4.63 8.56 -14.82
CA GLU A 36 -3.27 8.41 -15.35
C GLU A 36 -2.40 7.55 -14.42
N GLY A 37 -1.57 6.67 -15.00
CA GLY A 37 -0.75 5.74 -14.23
C GLY A 37 0.14 6.43 -13.17
N ALA A 38 0.70 7.59 -13.48
CA ALA A 38 1.50 8.36 -12.53
C ALA A 38 0.70 8.81 -11.29
N ASP A 39 -0.57 9.18 -11.47
CA ASP A 39 -1.45 9.59 -10.37
C ASP A 39 -1.87 8.40 -9.50
N VAL A 40 -2.14 7.24 -10.10
CA VAL A 40 -2.44 6.00 -9.37
C VAL A 40 -1.24 5.59 -8.51
N LEU A 41 -0.02 5.66 -9.05
CA LEU A 41 1.21 5.36 -8.29
C LEU A 41 1.40 6.35 -7.14
N ARG A 42 1.17 7.65 -7.39
CA ARG A 42 1.27 8.68 -6.34
C ARG A 42 0.23 8.45 -5.24
N TRP A 43 -0.97 8.01 -5.59
CA TRP A 43 -2.00 7.64 -4.63
C TRP A 43 -1.60 6.42 -3.80
N LEU A 44 -1.04 5.39 -4.44
CA LEU A 44 -0.57 4.19 -3.77
C LEU A 44 0.55 4.52 -2.76
N ASP A 45 1.56 5.27 -3.21
CA ASP A 45 2.70 5.70 -2.38
C ASP A 45 2.23 6.57 -1.20
N LYS A 46 1.31 7.53 -1.42
CA LYS A 46 0.73 8.35 -0.33
C LYS A 46 -0.07 7.52 0.66
N THR A 47 -0.76 6.49 0.20
CA THR A 47 -1.56 5.61 1.09
C THR A 47 -0.64 4.76 1.96
N LEU A 48 0.44 4.22 1.39
CA LEU A 48 1.49 3.53 2.15
C LEU A 48 2.13 4.44 3.21
N ILE A 49 2.52 5.66 2.82
CA ILE A 49 3.13 6.63 3.76
C ILE A 49 2.21 6.92 4.95
N ARG A 50 0.91 7.15 4.70
CA ARG A 50 -0.06 7.41 5.79
C ARG A 50 -0.23 6.23 6.73
N LEU A 51 -0.23 5.01 6.19
CA LEU A 51 -0.30 3.79 6.99
C LEU A 51 0.95 3.67 7.88
N CYS A 52 2.14 3.84 7.31
CA CYS A 52 3.39 3.83 8.06
C CYS A 52 3.42 4.94 9.12
N GLN A 53 3.01 6.17 8.79
CA GLN A 53 2.95 7.28 9.75
C GLN A 53 2.04 7.00 10.94
N LYS A 54 0.98 6.21 10.75
CA LYS A 54 -0.01 5.90 11.77
C LYS A 54 0.36 4.69 12.65
N PHE A 55 1.00 3.68 12.08
CA PHE A 55 1.22 2.39 12.76
C PHE A 55 2.69 2.04 13.02
N ALA A 56 3.65 2.78 12.43
CA ALA A 56 5.06 2.61 12.75
C ALA A 56 5.43 3.35 14.04
N ILE A 57 6.49 2.86 14.69
CA ILE A 57 7.16 3.55 15.80
C ILE A 57 8.42 4.20 15.22
N TYR A 58 8.59 5.49 15.44
CA TYR A 58 9.75 6.25 14.99
C TYR A 58 9.90 7.54 15.79
N GLU A 59 11.13 8.01 15.87
CA GLU A 59 11.48 9.35 16.31
C GLU A 59 11.41 10.32 15.11
N LYS A 60 10.84 11.50 15.34
CA LYS A 60 10.75 12.53 14.32
C LYS A 60 12.16 12.92 13.85
N ASP A 61 12.32 13.07 12.53
CA ASP A 61 13.57 13.47 11.87
C ASP A 61 14.75 12.50 12.05
N ASN A 62 14.52 11.27 12.55
CA ASN A 62 15.51 10.21 12.67
C ASN A 62 15.08 8.94 11.89
N PRO A 63 15.42 8.81 10.60
CA PRO A 63 15.01 7.68 9.77
C PRO A 63 15.46 6.31 10.29
N GLY A 64 16.58 6.23 11.02
CA GLY A 64 17.11 4.98 11.56
C GLY A 64 16.27 4.38 12.70
N SER A 65 15.36 5.16 13.27
CA SER A 65 14.44 4.71 14.33
C SER A 65 13.20 3.99 13.82
N PHE A 66 12.93 4.01 12.52
CA PHE A 66 11.68 3.52 11.96
C PHE A 66 11.52 2.01 12.11
N GLN A 67 10.45 1.59 12.78
CA GLN A 67 10.10 0.19 12.98
C GLN A 67 8.61 -0.07 12.75
N LEU A 68 8.31 -1.18 12.08
CA LEU A 68 6.95 -1.70 11.92
C LEU A 68 6.81 -2.99 12.73
N ALA A 69 5.62 -3.22 13.28
CA ALA A 69 5.27 -4.51 13.87
C ALA A 69 5.19 -5.59 12.78
N ASP A 70 5.42 -6.85 13.15
CA ASP A 70 5.45 -8.00 12.22
C ASP A 70 4.21 -8.09 11.32
N THR A 71 3.03 -7.70 11.85
CA THR A 71 1.76 -7.66 11.12
C THR A 71 1.74 -6.67 9.95
N PHE A 72 2.72 -5.76 9.86
CA PHE A 72 2.83 -4.74 8.81
C PHE A 72 4.12 -4.84 7.98
N THR A 73 5.12 -5.62 8.40
CA THR A 73 6.47 -5.59 7.78
C THR A 73 6.50 -5.96 6.31
N LEU A 74 5.62 -6.84 5.84
CA LEU A 74 5.54 -7.25 4.43
C LEU A 74 4.71 -6.29 3.58
N TYR A 75 3.82 -5.50 4.18
CA TYR A 75 2.96 -4.58 3.44
C TYR A 75 3.74 -3.59 2.55
N PRO A 76 4.79 -2.88 3.03
CA PRO A 76 5.64 -2.06 2.17
C PRO A 76 6.30 -2.85 1.04
N GLN A 77 6.69 -4.10 1.28
CA GLN A 77 7.28 -4.97 0.26
C GLN A 77 6.26 -5.34 -0.82
N PHE A 78 5.01 -5.66 -0.45
CA PHE A 78 3.94 -5.89 -1.43
C PHE A 78 3.66 -4.64 -2.27
N MET A 79 3.56 -3.47 -1.65
CA MET A 79 3.36 -2.21 -2.37
C MET A 79 4.52 -1.89 -3.33
N TYR A 80 5.77 -2.20 -2.93
CA TYR A 80 6.96 -2.05 -3.77
C TYR A 80 6.92 -2.95 -5.03
N HIS A 81 6.39 -4.17 -4.93
CA HIS A 81 6.22 -5.04 -6.09
C HIS A 81 5.02 -4.60 -6.94
N LEU A 82 3.88 -4.28 -6.31
CA LEU A 82 2.68 -3.81 -6.99
C LEU A 82 2.95 -2.58 -7.87
N ARG A 83 3.60 -1.55 -7.33
CA ARG A 83 3.87 -0.29 -8.07
C ARG A 83 4.77 -0.45 -9.30
N ARG A 84 5.50 -1.57 -9.40
CA ARG A 84 6.39 -1.92 -10.53
C ARG A 84 5.87 -3.08 -11.36
N SER A 85 4.72 -3.63 -11.00
CA SER A 85 4.11 -4.77 -11.69
C SER A 85 3.51 -4.34 -13.04
N GLN A 86 3.29 -5.32 -13.92
CA GLN A 86 2.65 -5.11 -15.22
C GLN A 86 1.20 -4.64 -15.11
N PHE A 87 0.57 -4.77 -13.94
CA PHE A 87 -0.78 -4.23 -13.69
C PHE A 87 -0.80 -2.70 -13.76
N LEU A 88 0.27 -2.03 -13.29
CA LEU A 88 0.36 -0.56 -13.17
C LEU A 88 1.43 0.05 -14.09
N GLN A 89 2.54 -0.64 -14.34
CA GLN A 89 3.58 -0.24 -15.29
C GLN A 89 3.34 -0.96 -16.62
N VAL A 90 2.60 -0.30 -17.51
CA VAL A 90 2.17 -0.89 -18.79
C VAL A 90 3.16 -0.63 -19.94
N PHE A 91 4.20 0.16 -19.71
CA PHE A 91 5.28 0.30 -20.69
C PHE A 91 5.92 -1.06 -20.95
N ASN A 92 6.18 -1.36 -22.22
CA ASN A 92 6.66 -2.67 -22.68
C ASN A 92 5.61 -3.81 -22.65
N ASN A 93 4.32 -3.50 -22.46
CA ASN A 93 3.21 -4.41 -22.71
C ASN A 93 2.32 -3.83 -23.83
N SER A 94 1.71 -4.70 -24.62
CA SER A 94 0.61 -4.32 -25.51
C SER A 94 -0.66 -3.98 -24.70
N PRO A 95 -1.62 -3.26 -25.30
CA PRO A 95 -2.92 -3.02 -24.68
C PRO A 95 -3.65 -4.33 -24.31
N ASP A 96 -3.60 -5.33 -25.19
CA ASP A 96 -4.25 -6.63 -24.98
C ASP A 96 -3.59 -7.43 -23.84
N GLU A 97 -2.26 -7.43 -23.75
CA GLU A 97 -1.54 -8.06 -22.62
C GLU A 97 -1.88 -7.37 -21.29
N THR A 98 -1.96 -6.03 -21.29
CA THR A 98 -2.34 -5.26 -20.11
C THR A 98 -3.77 -5.62 -19.66
N ALA A 99 -4.71 -5.72 -20.60
CA ALA A 99 -6.08 -6.11 -20.32
C ALA A 99 -6.19 -7.57 -19.85
N PHE A 100 -5.32 -8.47 -20.34
CA PHE A 100 -5.28 -9.87 -19.90
C PHE A 100 -4.74 -10.04 -18.49
N TYR A 101 -3.72 -9.26 -18.10
CA TYR A 101 -3.16 -9.34 -16.75
C TYR A 101 -4.07 -8.74 -15.68
N ARG A 102 -4.86 -7.72 -16.00
CA ARG A 102 -5.78 -7.06 -15.07
C ARG A 102 -7.04 -7.89 -14.80
#